data_AF-A0AAD9JC91-F1
#
_entry.id   AF-A0AAD9JC91-F1
#
_cell.length_a   1.000
_cell.length_b   1.000
_cell.length_c   1.000
_cell.angle_alpha   90.00
_cell.angle_beta   90.00
_cell.angle_gamma   90.00
#
_symmetry.space_group_name_H-M   'P 1'
#
loop_
_entity.id
_entity.type
_entity.pdbx_description
1 polymer ?
#
loop_
_entity_poly.entity_id
_entity_poly.type
_entity_poly.pdbx_seq_one_letter_code
_entity_poly.pdbx_strand_id
1 'polypeptide(L)'
;PRNTEKMTLLGKMFLLLFVNVSLLTKPIDGLLMNAAFRKQISDQLKQIRSLETNINLLSIQLMAQQFYVEEQTRSNGNSGLKHVRTSRHGIHPYQSASHVDNSLASIHDHANNDRTIGMGELVVVLNGIEFRTRHNDYRLRMKSRSTTNYGEVDDIEFPDVPPEVKQHIDVKDQIEEMRQWFKAWRDQDYSVRDYRPYFKPVLCYLEGYWTHSDQNSIDEPFDSDRHHFDASSWYDLQQKIRFTSYSGGKDGFENFGYLPTSVMKLINGTIPVLAQWNYDILCHPLSEDLPLSRLQPVDDLKARMSKGGLSMNEYMETRAARYRIDTPGQIHSTNWDLLDDLMSEIPGRDNYPGHITDNIFGDTTLPFNADTDEPLNVAYYHRTYRVSSAGAMGLKVRHRGFSDENLFVAQTTQPKVVSLDVESCSKRKYQCTVWEQRWSYAIPLEIIYMTPLSKWNPYDIPYRGDSRTKEGKTIFDGPKGRRNGRSNKNKAYNGTNSKVYYQTPTEFFNNEINRDPADTTKGSTFVLDAGNNVRQVRASGHRIILPNIPDVGKLRQRYPIMPIHGEGDAVWKELEALKDILLEPSKFQQMFRDSDPVEEHVHTIEFETGPFKIGLGITQTSF
;
A
#
# COMPACT_ATOMS: atom_id res chain seq x y z
N PRO A 1 43.49 -3.31 17.86
CA PRO A 1 43.44 -4.54 18.71
C PRO A 1 42.22 -5.46 18.44
N ARG A 2 41.92 -5.79 17.15
CA ARG A 2 40.88 -6.78 16.76
C ARG A 2 41.19 -7.53 15.45
N ASN A 3 42.47 -7.78 15.15
CA ASN A 3 42.87 -8.53 13.94
C ASN A 3 43.76 -9.76 14.23
N THR A 4 44.00 -10.09 15.50
CA THR A 4 44.87 -11.22 15.88
C THR A 4 44.11 -12.53 16.16
N GLU A 5 42.78 -12.53 16.27
CA GLU A 5 41.99 -13.76 16.49
C GLU A 5 41.49 -14.44 15.21
N LYS A 6 41.46 -13.76 14.05
CA LYS A 6 41.02 -14.39 12.79
C LYS A 6 42.11 -15.22 12.09
N MET A 7 43.41 -14.98 12.37
CA MET A 7 44.50 -15.77 11.79
C MET A 7 44.68 -17.15 12.45
N THR A 8 44.16 -17.39 13.65
CA THR A 8 44.35 -18.66 14.36
C THR A 8 43.36 -19.74 13.92
N LEU A 9 42.16 -19.39 13.43
CA LEU A 9 41.17 -20.38 12.96
C LEU A 9 41.46 -20.83 11.52
N LEU A 10 41.76 -19.89 10.62
CA LEU A 10 42.16 -20.22 9.25
C LEU A 10 43.50 -20.98 9.21
N GLY A 11 44.47 -20.59 10.05
CA GLY A 11 45.74 -21.30 10.19
C GLY A 11 45.57 -22.73 10.73
N LYS A 12 44.62 -22.96 11.66
CA LYS A 12 44.30 -24.31 12.17
C LYS A 12 43.55 -25.16 11.14
N MET A 13 42.64 -24.59 10.34
CA MET A 13 41.99 -25.31 9.24
C MET A 13 42.97 -25.64 8.11
N PHE A 14 43.90 -24.74 7.77
CA PHE A 14 44.93 -25.01 6.76
C PHE A 14 45.90 -26.10 7.21
N LEU A 15 46.25 -26.16 8.50
CA LEU A 15 47.06 -27.25 9.05
C LEU A 15 46.32 -28.60 8.98
N LEU A 16 45.01 -28.62 9.25
CA LEU A 16 44.17 -29.82 9.15
C LEU A 16 43.98 -30.30 7.71
N LEU A 17 43.91 -29.40 6.73
CA LEU A 17 43.87 -29.74 5.30
C LEU A 17 45.23 -30.17 4.76
N PHE A 18 46.34 -29.52 5.15
CA PHE A 18 47.68 -29.93 4.71
C PHE A 18 48.12 -31.29 5.28
N VAL A 19 47.73 -31.61 6.51
CA VAL A 19 47.95 -32.94 7.09
C VAL A 19 47.15 -34.01 6.34
N ASN A 20 45.94 -33.70 5.86
CA ASN A 20 45.14 -34.67 5.07
C ASN A 20 45.68 -34.89 3.65
N VAL A 21 46.20 -33.86 2.98
CA VAL A 21 46.68 -34.00 1.59
C VAL A 21 48.08 -34.60 1.49
N SER A 22 48.94 -34.39 2.50
CA SER A 22 50.30 -34.97 2.51
C SER A 22 50.33 -36.46 2.91
N LEU A 23 49.20 -37.02 3.36
CA LEU A 23 49.06 -38.44 3.70
C LEU A 23 48.51 -39.30 2.55
N LEU A 24 48.11 -38.69 1.42
CA LEU A 24 47.47 -39.39 0.30
C LEU A 24 48.41 -39.78 -0.86
N THR A 25 49.72 -39.48 -0.79
CA THR A 25 50.64 -39.70 -1.92
C THR A 25 51.90 -40.53 -1.63
N LYS A 26 51.98 -41.24 -0.49
CA LYS A 26 53.01 -42.28 -0.27
C LYS A 26 52.42 -43.50 0.45
N PRO A 27 52.72 -44.74 0.00
CA PRO A 27 52.39 -45.93 0.77
C PRO A 27 53.37 -45.98 1.95
N ILE A 28 52.90 -45.59 3.12
CA ILE A 28 53.61 -45.81 4.39
C ILE A 28 52.82 -46.88 5.13
N ASP A 29 53.23 -48.12 4.92
CA ASP A 29 53.06 -49.18 5.91
C ASP A 29 53.66 -48.68 7.24
N GLY A 30 52.84 -48.61 8.29
CA GLY A 30 53.35 -48.47 9.66
C GLY A 30 53.27 -47.09 10.33
N LEU A 31 52.22 -46.29 10.10
CA LEU A 31 51.79 -45.31 11.11
C LEU A 31 50.46 -45.77 11.71
N LEU A 32 50.54 -46.49 12.83
CA LEU A 32 49.44 -46.61 13.78
C LEU A 32 49.01 -45.19 14.15
N MET A 33 47.95 -44.67 13.50
CA MET A 33 47.18 -43.57 14.04
C MET A 33 46.90 -43.91 15.50
N ASN A 34 47.56 -43.20 16.42
CA ASN A 34 47.47 -43.45 17.86
C ASN A 34 45.99 -43.53 18.23
N ALA A 35 45.59 -44.56 18.99
CA ALA A 35 44.20 -44.75 19.42
C ALA A 35 43.62 -43.48 20.07
N ALA A 36 44.48 -42.68 20.73
CA ALA A 36 44.14 -41.36 21.26
C ALA A 36 43.70 -40.36 20.16
N PHE A 37 44.40 -40.33 19.03
CA PHE A 37 44.06 -39.44 17.91
C PHE A 37 42.77 -39.88 17.19
N ARG A 38 42.55 -41.19 17.00
CA ARG A 38 41.27 -41.72 16.47
C ARG A 38 40.10 -41.41 17.39
N LYS A 39 40.29 -41.56 18.71
CA LYS A 39 39.30 -41.20 19.72
C LYS A 39 38.97 -39.71 19.68
N GLN A 40 39.99 -38.85 19.59
CA GLN A 40 39.81 -37.40 19.48
C GLN A 40 39.01 -36.99 18.23
N ILE A 41 39.31 -37.58 17.06
CA ILE A 41 38.52 -37.33 15.83
C ILE A 41 37.07 -37.81 16.00
N SER A 42 36.86 -39.01 16.54
CA SER A 42 35.51 -39.54 16.82
C SER A 42 34.72 -38.62 17.75
N ASP A 43 35.35 -38.13 18.81
CA ASP A 43 34.69 -37.26 19.79
C ASP A 43 34.37 -35.88 19.19
N GLN A 44 35.25 -35.33 18.35
CA GLN A 44 34.98 -34.10 17.57
C GLN A 44 33.83 -34.29 16.58
N LEU A 45 33.78 -35.42 15.85
CA LEU A 45 32.67 -35.72 14.94
C LEU A 45 31.33 -35.86 15.68
N LYS A 46 31.33 -36.47 16.87
CA LYS A 46 30.12 -36.53 17.72
C LYS A 46 29.68 -35.16 18.19
N GLN A 47 30.62 -34.28 18.56
CA GLN A 47 30.32 -32.90 18.93
C GLN A 47 29.75 -32.11 17.75
N ILE A 48 30.33 -32.23 16.55
CA ILE A 48 29.81 -31.58 15.33
C ILE A 48 28.38 -32.05 15.04
N ARG A 49 28.12 -33.37 15.05
CA ARG A 49 26.76 -33.91 14.84
C ARG A 49 25.76 -33.43 15.90
N SER A 50 26.19 -33.34 17.16
CA SER A 50 25.36 -32.81 18.24
C SER A 50 25.03 -31.34 18.02
N LEU A 51 26.01 -30.53 17.60
CA LEU A 51 25.80 -29.12 17.25
C LEU A 51 24.85 -28.97 16.05
N GLU A 52 25.05 -29.75 14.99
CA GLU A 52 24.15 -29.77 13.82
C GLU A 52 22.71 -30.11 14.23
N THR A 53 22.53 -31.11 15.09
CA THR A 53 21.21 -31.51 15.61
C THR A 53 20.57 -30.38 16.43
N ASN A 54 21.34 -29.75 17.33
CA ASN A 54 20.84 -28.66 18.15
C ASN A 54 20.49 -27.42 17.31
N ILE A 55 21.32 -27.07 16.32
CA ILE A 55 21.05 -25.96 15.40
C ILE A 55 19.79 -26.24 14.57
N ASN A 56 19.58 -27.47 14.12
CA ASN A 56 18.36 -27.87 13.43
C ASN A 56 17.12 -27.69 14.32
N LEU A 57 17.14 -28.26 15.53
CA LEU A 57 16.02 -28.13 16.47
C LEU A 57 15.71 -26.67 16.81
N LEU A 58 16.75 -25.83 17.00
CA LEU A 58 16.58 -24.40 17.21
C LEU A 58 15.98 -23.71 15.97
N SER A 59 16.39 -24.09 14.77
CA SER A 59 15.85 -23.51 13.52
C SER A 59 14.38 -23.87 13.33
N ILE A 60 13.99 -25.13 13.58
CA ILE A 60 12.59 -25.57 13.57
C ILE A 60 11.79 -24.80 14.62
N GLN A 61 12.33 -24.66 15.84
CA GLN A 61 11.66 -23.93 16.90
C GLN A 61 11.47 -22.44 16.55
N LEU A 62 12.45 -21.80 15.92
CA LEU A 62 12.35 -20.43 15.44
C LEU A 62 11.30 -20.28 14.34
N MET A 63 11.25 -21.22 13.38
CA MET A 63 10.20 -21.27 12.36
C MET A 63 8.81 -21.36 12.99
N ALA A 64 8.63 -22.28 13.96
CA ALA A 64 7.36 -22.47 14.65
C ALA A 64 6.95 -21.25 15.48
N GLN A 65 7.90 -20.58 16.15
CA GLN A 65 7.64 -19.34 16.89
C GLN A 65 7.23 -18.20 15.97
N GLN A 66 7.90 -18.04 14.83
CA GLN A 66 7.54 -17.03 13.84
C GLN A 66 6.14 -17.29 13.27
N PHE A 67 5.85 -18.53 12.88
CA PHE A 67 4.52 -18.90 12.39
C PHE A 67 3.44 -18.70 13.45
N TYR A 68 3.72 -19.00 14.72
CA TYR A 68 2.79 -18.73 15.83
C TYR A 68 2.46 -17.25 15.97
N VAL A 69 3.44 -16.35 15.85
CA VAL A 69 3.21 -14.90 15.89
C VAL A 69 2.37 -14.44 14.69
N GLU A 70 2.61 -15.00 13.51
CA GLU A 70 1.82 -14.70 12.32
C GLU A 70 0.37 -15.18 12.47
N GLU A 71 0.13 -16.39 12.96
CA GLU A 71 -1.22 -16.92 13.24
C GLU A 71 -1.93 -16.13 14.34
N GLN A 72 -1.22 -15.72 15.39
CA GLN A 72 -1.77 -14.82 16.39
C GLN A 72 -2.19 -13.48 15.76
N THR A 73 -1.42 -12.97 14.81
CA THR A 73 -1.74 -11.72 14.11
C THR A 73 -2.94 -11.91 13.16
N ARG A 74 -3.02 -13.02 12.43
CA ARG A 74 -4.18 -13.38 11.57
C ARG A 74 -5.47 -13.55 12.36
N SER A 75 -5.38 -14.00 13.62
CA SER A 75 -6.54 -14.18 14.49
C SER A 75 -6.98 -12.91 15.21
N ASN A 76 -6.08 -11.93 15.38
CA ASN A 76 -6.39 -10.64 16.01
C ASN A 76 -7.03 -9.61 15.05
N GLY A 77 -7.12 -9.91 13.75
CA GLY A 77 -7.69 -9.01 12.75
C GLY A 77 -7.32 -9.40 11.31
N ASN A 78 -7.85 -8.67 10.34
CA ASN A 78 -7.65 -8.93 8.92
C ASN A 78 -6.44 -8.17 8.38
N SER A 79 -6.00 -8.46 7.15
CA SER A 79 -4.99 -7.65 6.48
C SER A 79 -5.48 -6.21 6.32
N GLY A 80 -4.60 -5.24 6.51
CA GLY A 80 -4.96 -3.83 6.48
C GLY A 80 -3.95 -2.90 7.16
N LEU A 81 -4.27 -1.61 7.08
CA LEU A 81 -3.53 -0.56 7.79
C LEU A 81 -3.76 -0.71 9.29
N LYS A 82 -2.68 -0.76 10.07
CA LYS A 82 -2.72 -0.87 11.53
C LYS A 82 -2.47 0.46 12.21
N HIS A 83 -1.47 1.21 11.75
CA HIS A 83 -1.08 2.45 12.40
C HIS A 83 -0.34 3.40 11.46
N VAL A 84 -0.48 4.70 11.70
CA VAL A 84 0.39 5.75 11.16
C VAL A 84 1.27 6.31 12.27
N ARG A 85 2.34 7.01 11.91
CA ARG A 85 3.16 7.70 12.92
C ARG A 85 2.31 8.68 13.73
N THR A 86 2.42 8.61 15.05
CA THR A 86 1.81 9.59 15.96
C THR A 86 2.52 10.93 15.86
N SER A 87 1.79 11.97 15.44
CA SER A 87 2.29 13.35 15.44
C SER A 87 1.65 14.22 16.53
N ARG A 88 0.44 13.83 16.97
CA ARG A 88 -0.37 14.53 17.98
C ARG A 88 -1.01 13.52 18.94
N HIS A 89 -1.26 13.97 20.16
CA HIS A 89 -2.06 13.24 21.15
C HIS A 89 -3.07 14.20 21.77
N GLY A 90 -4.10 13.65 22.40
CA GLY A 90 -5.06 14.43 23.19
C GLY A 90 -5.30 13.82 24.56
N ILE A 91 -6.27 14.39 25.28
CA ILE A 91 -6.67 13.92 26.61
C ILE A 91 -7.56 12.67 26.53
N HIS A 92 -8.22 12.45 25.38
CA HIS A 92 -9.06 11.29 25.12
C HIS A 92 -8.37 10.31 24.17
N PRO A 93 -8.58 8.98 24.33
CA PRO A 93 -7.95 7.97 23.47
C PRO A 93 -8.19 8.17 21.97
N TYR A 94 -9.38 8.62 21.57
CA TYR A 94 -9.74 8.88 20.17
C TYR A 94 -9.01 10.10 19.56
N GLN A 95 -8.33 10.92 20.38
CA GLN A 95 -7.52 12.04 19.90
C GLN A 95 -6.06 11.66 19.59
N SER A 96 -5.67 10.42 19.89
CA SER A 96 -4.36 9.89 19.50
C SER A 96 -4.40 9.32 18.07
N ALA A 97 -3.26 9.34 17.39
CA ALA A 97 -3.14 8.75 16.06
C ALA A 97 -3.48 7.25 16.06
N SER A 98 -4.09 6.79 14.98
CA SER A 98 -4.37 5.37 14.71
C SER A 98 -3.98 5.06 13.27
N HIS A 99 -4.87 4.51 12.44
CA HIS A 99 -4.77 4.54 10.98
C HIS A 99 -5.01 5.96 10.39
N VAL A 100 -5.58 6.87 11.19
CA VAL A 100 -5.80 8.30 10.86
C VAL A 100 -5.10 9.19 11.87
N ASP A 101 -4.53 10.31 11.42
CA ASP A 101 -4.20 11.48 12.24
C ASP A 101 -4.79 12.76 11.60
N ASN A 102 -3.97 13.64 11.04
CA ASN A 102 -4.47 14.75 10.22
C ASN A 102 -5.05 14.26 8.88
N SER A 103 -4.43 13.22 8.31
CA SER A 103 -4.88 12.48 7.13
C SER A 103 -4.91 10.98 7.41
N LEU A 104 -5.69 10.23 6.63
CA LEU A 104 -5.65 8.78 6.63
C LEU A 104 -4.33 8.33 6.00
N ALA A 105 -3.65 7.33 6.58
CA ALA A 105 -2.40 6.81 6.04
C ALA A 105 -1.33 7.89 5.76
N SER A 106 -1.38 9.01 6.48
CA SER A 106 -0.49 10.15 6.27
C SER A 106 -0.39 10.61 4.79
N ILE A 107 -1.49 10.47 4.02
CA ILE A 107 -1.51 10.94 2.63
C ILE A 107 -1.35 12.45 2.56
N HIS A 108 -0.62 12.93 1.56
CA HIS A 108 -0.31 14.34 1.34
C HIS A 108 -0.04 14.63 -0.15
N ASP A 109 0.13 15.91 -0.51
CA ASP A 109 0.12 16.36 -1.90
C ASP A 109 1.54 16.63 -2.46
N HIS A 110 1.85 15.94 -3.57
CA HIS A 110 3.02 16.17 -4.41
C HIS A 110 2.65 16.66 -5.81
N ALA A 111 1.60 17.49 -5.92
CA ALA A 111 1.07 17.94 -7.21
C ALA A 111 2.09 18.68 -8.10
N ASN A 112 3.20 19.18 -7.54
CA ASN A 112 4.30 19.76 -8.32
C ASN A 112 5.23 18.71 -8.96
N ASN A 113 5.00 17.43 -8.73
CA ASN A 113 5.64 16.35 -9.47
C ASN A 113 4.63 15.79 -10.47
N ASP A 114 5.11 15.15 -11.53
CA ASP A 114 4.23 14.63 -12.57
C ASP A 114 3.33 13.49 -12.06
N ARG A 115 3.94 12.48 -11.46
CA ARG A 115 3.33 11.17 -11.16
C ARG A 115 3.44 10.76 -9.70
N THR A 116 4.06 11.58 -8.85
CA THR A 116 4.29 11.24 -7.44
C THR A 116 3.00 11.38 -6.65
N ILE A 117 2.67 10.35 -5.87
CA ILE A 117 1.55 10.29 -4.95
C ILE A 117 2.13 10.22 -3.53
N GLY A 118 1.80 11.22 -2.70
CA GLY A 118 2.34 11.32 -1.34
C GLY A 118 1.59 10.41 -0.35
N MET A 119 2.36 9.60 0.37
CA MET A 119 1.90 8.74 1.46
C MET A 119 3.03 8.58 2.49
N GLY A 120 2.72 8.74 3.77
CA GLY A 120 3.74 8.68 4.82
C GLY A 120 4.15 7.25 5.22
N GLU A 121 4.85 7.13 6.35
CA GLU A 121 5.18 5.85 6.96
C GLU A 121 3.93 5.19 7.57
N LEU A 122 3.76 3.89 7.29
CA LEU A 122 2.63 3.08 7.72
C LEU A 122 3.11 1.82 8.44
N VAL A 123 2.31 1.35 9.39
CA VAL A 123 2.37 -0.02 9.90
C VAL A 123 1.22 -0.80 9.27
N VAL A 124 1.54 -1.87 8.55
CA VAL A 124 0.58 -2.68 7.80
C VAL A 124 0.69 -4.12 8.27
N VAL A 125 -0.46 -4.79 8.33
CA VAL A 125 -0.53 -6.25 8.47
C VAL A 125 -0.96 -6.83 7.13
N LEU A 126 -0.17 -7.75 6.59
CA LEU A 126 -0.53 -8.48 5.36
C LEU A 126 -0.27 -9.97 5.55
N ASN A 127 -1.34 -10.77 5.45
CA ASN A 127 -1.32 -12.21 5.72
C ASN A 127 -0.60 -12.56 7.05
N GLY A 128 -0.95 -11.88 8.14
CA GLY A 128 -0.36 -12.09 9.47
C GLY A 128 1.02 -11.46 9.69
N ILE A 129 1.60 -10.81 8.69
CA ILE A 129 2.93 -10.22 8.77
C ILE A 129 2.78 -8.73 9.05
N GLU A 130 3.20 -8.31 10.23
CA GLU A 130 3.26 -6.90 10.61
C GLU A 130 4.61 -6.29 10.23
N PHE A 131 4.58 -5.20 9.48
CA PHE A 131 5.78 -4.49 9.04
C PHE A 131 5.54 -2.98 8.99
N ARG A 132 6.63 -2.21 9.08
CA ARG A 132 6.58 -0.74 8.97
C ARG A 132 7.26 -0.32 7.67
N THR A 133 6.56 0.44 6.85
CA THR A 133 7.13 0.99 5.62
C THR A 133 8.10 2.14 5.93
N ARG A 134 8.89 2.54 4.94
CA ARG A 134 9.47 3.89 4.93
C ARG A 134 8.38 4.91 4.53
N HIS A 135 8.75 6.18 4.39
CA HIS A 135 7.89 7.15 3.72
C HIS A 135 7.65 6.73 2.26
N ASN A 136 6.40 6.79 1.80
CA ASN A 136 5.91 6.16 0.57
C ASN A 136 5.51 7.20 -0.50
N ASP A 137 6.46 8.00 -0.98
CA ASP A 137 6.24 8.86 -2.16
C ASP A 137 6.31 8.02 -3.45
N TYR A 138 5.28 7.20 -3.68
CA TYR A 138 5.21 6.28 -4.81
C TYR A 138 4.79 6.99 -6.11
N ARG A 139 4.99 6.33 -7.26
CA ARG A 139 4.63 6.87 -8.58
C ARG A 139 3.46 6.10 -9.18
N LEU A 140 2.64 6.77 -9.99
CA LEU A 140 1.59 6.11 -10.80
C LEU A 140 2.22 5.21 -11.88
N ARG A 141 2.54 3.98 -11.48
CA ARG A 141 3.10 2.90 -12.31
C ARG A 141 2.30 1.63 -12.13
N MET A 142 2.33 0.77 -13.14
CA MET A 142 1.68 -0.54 -13.16
C MET A 142 2.70 -1.63 -13.45
N LYS A 143 2.34 -2.90 -13.21
CA LYS A 143 3.16 -4.05 -13.65
C LYS A 143 3.38 -4.00 -15.16
N SER A 144 4.51 -4.50 -15.65
CA SER A 144 4.83 -4.44 -17.08
C SER A 144 3.76 -5.13 -17.94
N ARG A 145 3.32 -4.47 -19.01
CA ARG A 145 2.37 -5.06 -19.97
C ARG A 145 3.03 -6.03 -20.95
N SER A 146 4.36 -6.02 -21.03
CA SER A 146 5.09 -6.65 -22.14
C SER A 146 6.05 -7.76 -21.72
N THR A 147 6.43 -7.84 -20.44
CA THR A 147 7.40 -8.81 -19.95
C THR A 147 6.90 -9.51 -18.71
N THR A 148 7.43 -10.70 -18.42
CA THR A 148 7.27 -11.42 -17.14
C THR A 148 8.49 -11.23 -16.23
N ASN A 149 9.31 -10.21 -16.48
CA ASN A 149 10.56 -10.01 -15.75
C ASN A 149 10.29 -9.49 -14.33
N TYR A 150 11.10 -9.96 -13.38
CA TYR A 150 10.99 -9.57 -11.97
C TYR A 150 11.08 -8.05 -11.78
N GLY A 151 10.03 -7.46 -11.20
CA GLY A 151 10.04 -6.06 -10.78
C GLY A 151 9.99 -5.03 -11.92
N GLU A 152 9.75 -5.46 -13.16
CA GLU A 152 9.54 -4.53 -14.27
C GLU A 152 8.15 -3.87 -14.19
N VAL A 153 8.15 -2.56 -14.41
CA VAL A 153 6.97 -1.70 -14.28
C VAL A 153 6.91 -0.70 -15.43
N ASP A 154 5.69 -0.34 -15.82
CA ASP A 154 5.41 0.67 -16.85
C ASP A 154 4.77 1.91 -16.20
N ASP A 155 5.07 3.10 -16.72
CA ASP A 155 4.33 4.31 -16.34
C ASP A 155 2.88 4.23 -16.85
N ILE A 156 1.91 4.57 -16.00
CA ILE A 156 0.50 4.65 -16.42
C ILE A 156 0.33 5.87 -17.33
N GLU A 157 -0.22 5.71 -18.53
CA GLU A 157 -0.38 6.86 -19.42
C GLU A 157 -1.40 7.87 -18.88
N PHE A 158 -1.04 9.16 -18.89
CA PHE A 158 -1.99 10.21 -18.53
C PHE A 158 -3.13 10.31 -19.55
N PRO A 159 -4.35 10.60 -19.11
CA PRO A 159 -5.48 10.78 -20.02
C PRO A 159 -5.26 12.01 -20.89
N ASP A 160 -5.74 11.95 -22.13
CA ASP A 160 -5.67 13.06 -23.05
C ASP A 160 -6.56 14.23 -22.60
N VAL A 161 -6.32 15.39 -23.20
CA VAL A 161 -7.18 16.56 -23.03
C VAL A 161 -8.34 16.45 -24.01
N PRO A 162 -9.61 16.68 -23.57
CA PRO A 162 -10.76 16.71 -24.45
C PRO A 162 -10.52 17.62 -25.68
N PRO A 163 -10.81 17.15 -26.91
CA PRO A 163 -10.61 17.92 -28.13
C PRO A 163 -11.31 19.28 -28.11
N GLU A 164 -12.50 19.35 -27.51
CA GLU A 164 -13.32 20.56 -27.36
C GLU A 164 -12.57 21.66 -26.62
N VAL A 165 -11.80 21.31 -25.59
CA VAL A 165 -10.92 22.27 -24.90
C VAL A 165 -9.84 22.78 -25.85
N LYS A 166 -9.21 21.88 -26.61
CA LYS A 166 -8.09 22.23 -27.52
C LYS A 166 -8.52 23.04 -28.76
N GLN A 167 -9.80 23.00 -29.12
CA GLN A 167 -10.34 23.76 -30.26
C GLN A 167 -10.39 25.27 -30.00
N HIS A 168 -10.46 25.69 -28.74
CA HIS A 168 -10.44 27.10 -28.38
C HIS A 168 -9.03 27.70 -28.49
N ILE A 169 -8.91 28.82 -29.19
CA ILE A 169 -7.64 29.54 -29.39
C ILE A 169 -7.27 30.34 -28.13
N ASP A 170 -8.25 31.00 -27.49
CA ASP A 170 -8.01 31.75 -26.27
C ASP A 170 -7.95 30.83 -25.05
N VAL A 171 -6.93 31.01 -24.20
CA VAL A 171 -6.75 30.25 -22.97
C VAL A 171 -7.92 30.48 -22.01
N LYS A 172 -8.54 31.66 -22.03
CA LYS A 172 -9.73 31.93 -21.22
C LYS A 172 -10.89 31.02 -21.60
N ASP A 173 -11.14 30.85 -22.90
CA ASP A 173 -12.19 29.94 -23.38
C ASP A 173 -11.83 28.48 -23.10
N GLN A 174 -10.56 28.09 -23.22
CA GLN A 174 -10.10 26.76 -22.79
C GLN A 174 -10.37 26.51 -21.30
N ILE A 175 -10.14 27.51 -20.44
CA ILE A 175 -10.40 27.41 -19.00
C ILE A 175 -11.89 27.18 -18.74
N GLU A 176 -12.77 27.98 -19.35
CA GLU A 176 -14.21 27.83 -19.14
C GLU A 176 -14.72 26.47 -19.64
N GLU A 177 -14.24 26.02 -20.81
CA GLU A 177 -14.60 24.70 -21.33
C GLU A 177 -14.08 23.58 -20.42
N MET A 178 -12.81 23.64 -19.97
CA MET A 178 -12.24 22.66 -19.04
C MET A 178 -13.04 22.59 -17.73
N ARG A 179 -13.54 23.72 -17.21
CA ARG A 179 -14.41 23.72 -16.03
C ARG A 179 -15.71 22.96 -16.26
N GLN A 180 -16.30 23.04 -17.45
CA GLN A 180 -17.50 22.25 -17.78
C GLN A 180 -17.22 20.74 -17.80
N TRP A 181 -16.02 20.30 -18.21
CA TRP A 181 -15.62 18.89 -18.11
C TRP A 181 -15.50 18.42 -16.66
N PHE A 182 -14.92 19.25 -15.79
CA PHE A 182 -14.88 18.97 -14.35
C PHE A 182 -16.27 18.99 -13.70
N LYS A 183 -17.17 19.85 -14.19
CA LYS A 183 -18.58 19.87 -13.77
C LYS A 183 -19.30 18.57 -14.16
N ALA A 184 -19.13 18.11 -15.40
CA ALA A 184 -19.67 16.84 -15.87
C ALA A 184 -19.19 15.65 -15.02
N TRP A 185 -17.89 15.62 -14.68
CA TRP A 185 -17.34 14.61 -13.78
C TRP A 185 -17.92 14.70 -12.36
N ARG A 186 -18.01 15.90 -11.77
CA ARG A 186 -18.63 16.10 -10.44
C ARG A 186 -20.07 15.61 -10.41
N ASP A 187 -20.85 16.00 -11.41
CA ASP A 187 -22.28 15.71 -11.50
C ASP A 187 -22.56 14.28 -12.00
N GLN A 188 -21.52 13.56 -12.41
CA GLN A 188 -21.60 12.24 -13.06
C GLN A 188 -22.52 12.25 -14.29
N ASP A 189 -22.59 13.39 -14.98
CA ASP A 189 -23.41 13.63 -16.15
C ASP A 189 -22.56 13.64 -17.42
N TYR A 190 -22.62 12.54 -18.16
CA TYR A 190 -21.91 12.33 -19.41
C TYR A 190 -22.80 12.53 -20.65
N SER A 191 -23.98 13.14 -20.52
CA SER A 191 -24.92 13.34 -21.64
C SER A 191 -24.42 14.34 -22.68
N VAL A 192 -23.70 15.39 -22.24
CA VAL A 192 -23.14 16.43 -23.12
C VAL A 192 -21.62 16.32 -23.22
N ARG A 193 -20.95 16.04 -22.10
CA ARG A 193 -19.49 15.90 -22.02
C ARG A 193 -19.16 14.55 -21.42
N ASP A 194 -18.92 13.56 -22.28
CA ASP A 194 -18.56 12.23 -21.82
C ASP A 194 -17.16 12.22 -21.21
N TYR A 195 -17.08 12.47 -19.90
CA TYR A 195 -15.83 12.64 -19.17
C TYR A 195 -15.02 11.33 -19.08
N ARG A 196 -15.63 10.16 -19.23
CA ARG A 196 -15.06 8.84 -18.87
C ARG A 196 -13.74 8.51 -19.59
N PRO A 197 -13.53 8.85 -20.88
CA PRO A 197 -12.24 8.64 -21.55
C PRO A 197 -11.10 9.51 -20.99
N TYR A 198 -11.44 10.61 -20.31
CA TYR A 198 -10.52 11.67 -19.90
C TYR A 198 -10.31 11.75 -18.39
N PHE A 199 -11.23 11.19 -17.59
CA PHE A 199 -11.15 11.08 -16.15
C PHE A 199 -11.10 9.60 -15.76
N LYS A 200 -9.89 9.02 -15.79
CA LYS A 200 -9.70 7.58 -15.65
C LYS A 200 -9.45 7.18 -14.20
N PRO A 201 -10.25 6.27 -13.62
CA PRO A 201 -9.97 5.73 -12.30
C PRO A 201 -8.77 4.78 -12.34
N VAL A 202 -7.92 4.87 -11.33
CA VAL A 202 -6.74 4.04 -11.14
C VAL A 202 -6.79 3.48 -9.71
N LEU A 203 -6.70 2.17 -9.58
CA LEU A 203 -6.65 1.48 -8.29
C LEU A 203 -5.19 1.27 -7.87
N CYS A 204 -4.77 1.91 -6.80
CA CYS A 204 -3.47 1.69 -6.18
C CYS A 204 -3.58 0.66 -5.05
N TYR A 205 -2.56 -0.18 -4.91
CA TYR A 205 -2.54 -1.33 -4.01
C TYR A 205 -1.15 -1.50 -3.39
N LEU A 206 -1.12 -2.11 -2.20
CA LEU A 206 0.11 -2.55 -1.57
C LEU A 206 0.25 -4.05 -1.84
N GLU A 207 1.37 -4.45 -2.41
CA GLU A 207 1.78 -5.83 -2.57
C GLU A 207 2.86 -6.17 -1.53
N GLY A 208 2.83 -7.37 -0.96
CA GLY A 208 3.89 -7.90 -0.09
C GLY A 208 4.24 -9.34 -0.43
N TYR A 209 5.50 -9.71 -0.21
CA TYR A 209 6.04 -11.01 -0.59
C TYR A 209 7.34 -11.31 0.14
N TRP A 210 7.69 -12.60 0.21
CA TRP A 210 8.94 -13.06 0.77
C TRP A 210 9.98 -13.25 -0.33
N THR A 211 11.14 -12.61 -0.23
CA THR A 211 12.28 -12.82 -1.14
C THR A 211 13.41 -13.54 -0.44
N HIS A 212 14.26 -14.21 -1.22
CA HIS A 212 15.51 -14.74 -0.69
C HIS A 212 16.34 -13.60 -0.08
N SER A 213 16.84 -13.78 1.15
CA SER A 213 17.63 -12.74 1.82
C SER A 213 19.10 -12.81 1.40
N ASP A 214 19.56 -11.86 0.61
CA ASP A 214 20.99 -11.67 0.36
C ASP A 214 21.57 -10.79 1.49
N GLN A 215 22.30 -11.39 2.43
CA GLN A 215 22.81 -10.68 3.63
C GLN A 215 23.67 -9.44 3.33
N ASN A 216 24.15 -9.29 2.09
CA ASN A 216 25.13 -8.28 1.68
C ASN A 216 24.55 -7.11 0.89
N SER A 217 23.25 -7.11 0.56
CA SER A 217 22.63 -6.03 -0.22
C SER A 217 21.18 -5.83 0.18
N ILE A 218 20.72 -4.59 0.12
CA ILE A 218 19.31 -4.22 0.25
C ILE A 218 18.74 -3.97 -1.14
N ASP A 219 17.60 -4.60 -1.45
CA ASP A 219 16.83 -4.26 -2.63
C ASP A 219 15.83 -3.15 -2.26
N GLU A 220 15.78 -2.08 -3.04
CA GLU A 220 14.68 -1.12 -2.88
C GLU A 220 13.36 -1.80 -3.28
N PRO A 221 12.30 -1.65 -2.47
CA PRO A 221 11.00 -2.24 -2.73
C PRO A 221 10.38 -1.68 -4.02
N PHE A 222 10.51 -0.35 -4.20
CA PHE A 222 10.03 0.38 -5.38
C PHE A 222 10.72 1.74 -5.53
N ASP A 223 10.62 2.33 -6.73
CA ASP A 223 11.15 3.67 -7.04
C ASP A 223 10.32 4.75 -6.32
N SER A 224 10.96 5.47 -5.40
CA SER A 224 10.39 6.65 -4.75
C SER A 224 11.22 7.89 -5.10
N ASP A 225 10.54 8.97 -5.47
CA ASP A 225 11.21 10.17 -5.98
C ASP A 225 12.03 10.92 -4.91
N ARG A 226 11.81 10.60 -3.63
CA ARG A 226 12.35 11.33 -2.47
C ARG A 226 12.93 10.46 -1.38
N HIS A 227 12.52 9.20 -1.28
CA HIS A 227 12.89 8.30 -0.18
C HIS A 227 13.49 7.01 -0.71
N HIS A 228 14.48 6.48 0.00
CA HIS A 228 15.15 5.21 -0.30
C HIS A 228 15.61 4.60 1.02
N PHE A 229 15.76 3.28 1.14
CA PHE A 229 16.36 2.73 2.35
C PHE A 229 17.80 3.24 2.51
N ASP A 230 18.04 3.97 3.61
CA ASP A 230 19.40 4.37 4.00
C ASP A 230 20.04 3.24 4.80
N ALA A 231 20.42 2.17 4.10
CA ALA A 231 21.18 1.06 4.64
C ALA A 231 22.07 0.41 3.59
N SER A 232 23.22 -0.12 4.03
CA SER A 232 24.16 -0.84 3.16
C SER A 232 23.81 -2.32 2.99
N SER A 233 23.08 -2.88 3.96
CA SER A 233 22.68 -4.28 4.03
C SER A 233 21.44 -4.41 4.91
N TRP A 234 20.79 -5.56 4.86
CA TRP A 234 19.66 -5.86 5.74
C TRP A 234 20.02 -5.85 7.22
N TYR A 235 21.21 -6.33 7.56
CA TYR A 235 21.69 -6.27 8.94
C TYR A 235 21.86 -4.82 9.42
N ASP A 236 22.43 -3.94 8.58
CA ASP A 236 22.55 -2.50 8.87
C ASP A 236 21.17 -1.85 9.08
N LEU A 237 20.21 -2.14 8.19
CA LEU A 237 18.83 -1.66 8.33
C LEU A 237 18.22 -2.11 9.66
N GLN A 238 18.33 -3.40 10.00
CA GLN A 238 17.81 -3.94 11.25
C GLN A 238 18.47 -3.31 12.48
N GLN A 239 19.78 -3.05 12.47
CA GLN A 239 20.47 -2.39 13.58
C GLN A 239 19.99 -0.94 13.75
N LYS A 240 19.85 -0.19 12.65
CA LYS A 240 19.31 1.18 12.66
C LYS A 240 17.89 1.21 13.20
N ILE A 241 17.04 0.28 12.80
CA ILE A 241 15.65 0.17 13.28
C ILE A 241 15.60 -0.22 14.75
N ARG A 242 16.38 -1.22 15.18
CA ARG A 242 16.45 -1.58 16.60
C ARG A 242 16.88 -0.37 17.41
N PHE A 243 17.97 0.28 17.04
CA PHE A 243 18.47 1.45 17.74
C PHE A 243 17.42 2.56 17.84
N THR A 244 16.77 2.92 16.72
CA THR A 244 15.73 3.97 16.70
C THR A 244 14.48 3.59 17.48
N SER A 245 14.01 2.33 17.40
CA SER A 245 12.89 1.83 18.17
C SER A 245 13.15 1.81 19.69
N TYR A 246 14.36 1.49 20.13
CA TYR A 246 14.72 1.50 21.57
C TYR A 246 15.05 2.90 22.11
N SER A 247 15.55 3.80 21.26
CA SER A 247 15.92 5.17 21.67
C SER A 247 14.80 6.19 21.48
N GLY A 248 13.77 5.86 20.71
CA GLY A 248 12.77 6.82 20.25
C GLY A 248 13.28 7.80 19.19
N GLY A 249 14.52 7.65 18.72
CA GLY A 249 15.10 8.47 17.65
C GLY A 249 14.40 8.23 16.31
N LYS A 250 14.49 9.19 15.39
CA LYS A 250 14.00 9.05 14.02
C LYS A 250 15.06 9.44 13.00
N ASP A 251 14.99 8.80 11.84
CA ASP A 251 15.66 9.32 10.66
C ASP A 251 14.94 10.60 10.18
N GLY A 252 15.71 11.63 9.87
CA GLY A 252 15.17 12.92 9.42
C GLY A 252 14.53 12.85 8.03
N PHE A 253 14.93 11.86 7.23
CA PHE A 253 14.38 11.60 5.91
C PHE A 253 13.41 10.40 5.90
N GLU A 254 13.06 9.83 7.06
CA GLU A 254 12.07 8.76 7.20
C GLU A 254 12.36 7.53 6.30
N ASN A 255 13.65 7.21 6.16
CA ASN A 255 14.17 6.17 5.27
C ASN A 255 14.32 4.79 5.93
N PHE A 256 13.79 4.57 7.15
CA PHE A 256 13.94 3.30 7.89
C PHE A 256 12.60 2.53 8.02
N GLY A 257 12.39 1.52 7.18
CA GLY A 257 11.25 0.60 7.27
C GLY A 257 11.58 -0.69 8.03
N TYR A 258 10.71 -1.12 8.96
CA TYR A 258 10.82 -2.43 9.62
C TYR A 258 10.30 -3.53 8.70
N LEU A 259 11.23 -4.31 8.14
CA LEU A 259 10.96 -5.45 7.28
C LEU A 259 11.34 -6.77 7.98
N PRO A 260 10.37 -7.61 8.34
CA PRO A 260 10.61 -8.89 9.00
C PRO A 260 11.47 -9.85 8.18
N THR A 261 12.19 -10.72 8.88
CA THR A 261 12.91 -11.86 8.30
C THR A 261 12.44 -13.15 8.94
N SER A 262 12.28 -14.21 8.15
CA SER A 262 11.82 -15.51 8.62
C SER A 262 12.70 -16.63 8.06
N VAL A 263 12.79 -17.75 8.78
CA VAL A 263 13.30 -19.00 8.22
C VAL A 263 12.13 -19.66 7.50
N MET A 264 12.21 -19.80 6.18
CA MET A 264 11.09 -20.32 5.38
C MET A 264 11.12 -21.81 5.20
N LYS A 265 12.31 -22.38 5.01
CA LYS A 265 12.51 -23.82 4.87
C LYS A 265 13.89 -24.23 5.33
N LEU A 266 14.05 -25.53 5.57
CA LEU A 266 15.33 -26.14 5.88
C LEU A 266 15.74 -27.04 4.72
N ILE A 267 16.82 -26.70 4.01
CA ILE A 267 17.39 -27.59 3.00
C ILE A 267 17.97 -28.80 3.72
N ASN A 268 17.53 -30.00 3.31
CA ASN A 268 17.88 -31.29 3.92
C ASN A 268 17.65 -31.34 5.44
N GLY A 269 16.73 -30.51 5.95
CA GLY A 269 16.45 -30.41 7.38
C GLY A 269 17.58 -29.79 8.21
N THR A 270 18.59 -29.14 7.62
CA THR A 270 19.74 -28.62 8.40
C THR A 270 20.16 -27.20 8.03
N ILE A 271 19.95 -26.77 6.78
CA ILE A 271 20.40 -25.46 6.31
C ILE A 271 19.19 -24.52 6.22
N PRO A 272 19.08 -23.49 7.08
CA PRO A 272 17.97 -22.56 7.05
C PRO A 272 18.03 -21.67 5.80
N VAL A 273 16.93 -21.62 5.07
CA VAL A 273 16.68 -20.66 4.01
C VAL A 273 16.01 -19.45 4.65
N LEU A 274 16.77 -18.39 4.80
CA LEU A 274 16.26 -17.11 5.27
C LEU A 274 15.55 -16.38 4.13
N ALA A 275 14.38 -15.86 4.47
CA ALA A 275 13.59 -15.00 3.63
C ALA A 275 13.39 -13.66 4.31
N GLN A 276 13.19 -12.66 3.48
CA GLN A 276 12.86 -11.33 3.92
C GLN A 276 11.55 -10.87 3.33
N TRP A 277 10.75 -10.24 4.17
CA TRP A 277 9.55 -9.57 3.73
C TRP A 277 9.90 -8.29 2.99
N ASN A 278 9.34 -8.15 1.80
CA ASN A 278 9.42 -6.96 0.98
C ASN A 278 8.01 -6.58 0.54
N TYR A 279 7.85 -5.33 0.13
CA TYR A 279 6.58 -4.79 -0.31
C TYR A 279 6.77 -3.93 -1.56
N ASP A 280 5.69 -3.62 -2.26
CA ASP A 280 5.66 -2.73 -3.40
C ASP A 280 4.34 -1.94 -3.36
N ILE A 281 4.34 -0.70 -3.85
CA ILE A 281 3.12 0.10 -4.01
C ILE A 281 3.02 0.48 -5.48
N LEU A 282 2.05 -0.12 -6.15
CA LEU A 282 1.76 0.09 -7.56
C LEU A 282 0.29 0.42 -7.76
N CYS A 283 -0.04 0.73 -8.99
CA CYS A 283 -1.37 1.06 -9.40
C CYS A 283 -1.78 0.34 -10.68
N HIS A 284 -3.07 0.23 -10.91
CA HIS A 284 -3.68 -0.42 -12.06
C HIS A 284 -4.77 0.49 -12.62
N PRO A 285 -4.67 0.93 -13.90
CA PRO A 285 -5.77 1.64 -14.53
C PRO A 285 -6.94 0.67 -14.74
N LEU A 286 -8.10 0.98 -14.17
CA LEU A 286 -9.27 0.11 -14.27
C LEU A 286 -9.73 -0.01 -15.73
N SER A 287 -10.27 -1.18 -16.08
CA SER A 287 -10.80 -1.44 -17.42
C SER A 287 -12.03 -0.58 -17.76
N GLU A 288 -12.84 -0.27 -16.75
CA GLU A 288 -14.07 0.52 -16.87
C GLU A 288 -14.07 1.77 -15.97
N ASP A 289 -15.01 2.69 -16.22
CA ASP A 289 -15.24 3.81 -15.31
C ASP A 289 -15.83 3.30 -13.98
N LEU A 290 -15.45 3.98 -12.89
CA LEU A 290 -15.99 3.71 -11.56
C LEU A 290 -16.86 4.90 -11.18
N PRO A 291 -18.19 4.76 -11.10
CA PRO A 291 -19.04 5.87 -10.68
C PRO A 291 -18.74 6.30 -9.24
N LEU A 292 -18.77 7.61 -8.98
CA LEU A 292 -18.52 8.15 -7.62
C LEU A 292 -19.52 7.65 -6.58
N SER A 293 -20.73 7.26 -7.01
CA SER A 293 -21.73 6.61 -6.14
C SER A 293 -21.31 5.23 -5.63
N ARG A 294 -20.29 4.59 -6.21
CA ARG A 294 -19.71 3.35 -5.70
C ARG A 294 -18.72 3.58 -4.56
N LEU A 295 -18.26 4.82 -4.36
CA LEU A 295 -17.30 5.20 -3.32
C LEU A 295 -18.05 5.73 -2.11
N GLN A 296 -18.48 4.81 -1.24
CA GLN A 296 -19.25 5.14 -0.05
C GLN A 296 -18.32 5.59 1.07
N PRO A 297 -18.53 6.75 1.70
CA PRO A 297 -17.70 7.20 2.80
C PRO A 297 -17.91 6.31 4.03
N VAL A 298 -16.83 5.95 4.72
CA VAL A 298 -16.90 5.18 5.96
C VAL A 298 -16.99 6.13 7.15
N ASP A 299 -17.95 5.91 8.04
CA ASP A 299 -18.12 6.76 9.22
C ASP A 299 -17.07 6.44 10.31
N ASP A 300 -15.84 6.92 10.10
CA ASP A 300 -14.75 6.82 11.07
C ASP A 300 -14.97 7.81 12.22
N LEU A 301 -15.80 7.42 13.19
CA LEU A 301 -16.19 8.27 14.32
C LEU A 301 -14.98 8.85 15.07
N LYS A 302 -13.91 8.04 15.21
CA LYS A 302 -12.64 8.48 15.78
C LYS A 302 -12.06 9.71 15.06
N ALA A 303 -12.07 9.71 13.73
CA ALA A 303 -11.53 10.80 12.92
C ALA A 303 -12.41 12.06 12.96
N ARG A 304 -13.73 11.88 13.06
CA ARG A 304 -14.71 12.98 13.21
C ARG A 304 -14.61 13.63 14.60
N MET A 305 -14.56 12.81 15.64
CA MET A 305 -14.50 13.25 17.04
C MET A 305 -13.16 13.91 17.39
N SER A 306 -12.05 13.37 16.87
CA SER A 306 -10.72 13.97 17.11
C SER A 306 -10.57 15.39 16.56
N LYS A 307 -11.42 15.76 15.59
CA LYS A 307 -11.44 17.07 14.92
C LYS A 307 -12.57 18.00 15.39
N GLY A 308 -13.09 17.77 16.59
CA GLY A 308 -14.11 18.64 17.19
C GLY A 308 -15.54 18.29 16.81
N GLY A 309 -15.79 17.06 16.35
CA GLY A 309 -17.14 16.57 16.07
C GLY A 309 -17.67 16.98 14.70
N LEU A 310 -16.93 16.64 13.64
CA LEU A 310 -17.33 16.94 12.26
C LEU A 310 -18.64 16.23 11.87
N SER A 311 -19.50 16.91 11.10
CA SER A 311 -20.57 16.25 10.35
C SER A 311 -19.99 15.33 9.27
N MET A 312 -20.82 14.44 8.72
CA MET A 312 -20.36 13.52 7.67
C MET A 312 -19.91 14.26 6.40
N ASN A 313 -20.65 15.30 6.00
CA ASN A 313 -20.30 16.14 4.85
C ASN A 313 -18.97 16.88 5.06
N GLU A 314 -18.74 17.46 6.24
CA GLU A 314 -17.46 18.10 6.57
C GLU A 314 -16.31 17.08 6.59
N TYR A 315 -16.54 15.89 7.15
CA TYR A 315 -15.55 14.82 7.20
C TYR A 315 -15.11 14.39 5.80
N MET A 316 -16.05 14.23 4.87
CA MET A 316 -15.79 13.89 3.46
C MET A 316 -14.92 14.93 2.74
N GLU A 317 -14.94 16.19 3.18
CA GLU A 317 -14.06 17.26 2.67
C GLU A 317 -12.65 17.25 3.30
N THR A 318 -12.34 16.32 4.21
CA THR A 318 -11.02 16.24 4.86
C THR A 318 -10.11 15.16 4.28
N ARG A 319 -8.79 15.33 4.41
CA ARG A 319 -7.81 14.27 4.07
C ARG A 319 -7.89 13.02 4.96
N ALA A 320 -8.71 13.05 6.00
CA ALA A 320 -8.96 11.92 6.89
C ALA A 320 -10.12 11.03 6.40
N ALA A 321 -10.86 11.45 5.37
CA ALA A 321 -11.97 10.69 4.80
C ALA A 321 -11.50 9.37 4.20
N ARG A 322 -12.09 8.27 4.67
CA ARG A 322 -11.95 6.92 4.11
C ARG A 322 -13.24 6.52 3.38
N TYR A 323 -13.09 5.69 2.37
CA TYR A 323 -14.17 5.21 1.52
C TYR A 323 -14.13 3.69 1.47
N ARG A 324 -15.24 3.08 1.07
CA ARG A 324 -15.32 1.68 0.68
C ARG A 324 -15.96 1.59 -0.70
N ILE A 325 -15.59 0.57 -1.45
CA ILE A 325 -16.25 0.26 -2.72
C ILE A 325 -17.49 -0.57 -2.39
N ASP A 326 -18.66 -0.08 -2.76
CA ASP A 326 -19.94 -0.71 -2.43
C ASP A 326 -20.94 -0.58 -3.59
N THR A 327 -21.93 -1.45 -3.62
CA THR A 327 -23.10 -1.30 -4.49
C THR A 327 -24.20 -0.59 -3.70
N PRO A 328 -24.65 0.61 -4.12
CA PRO A 328 -25.72 1.32 -3.43
C PRO A 328 -26.94 0.42 -3.18
N GLY A 329 -27.35 0.30 -1.90
CA GLY A 329 -28.50 -0.50 -1.49
C GLY A 329 -28.21 -1.98 -1.21
N GLN A 330 -26.96 -2.45 -1.35
CA GLN A 330 -26.56 -3.79 -0.94
C GLN A 330 -26.33 -3.83 0.58
N ILE A 331 -27.24 -4.48 1.32
CA ILE A 331 -27.21 -4.58 2.79
C ILE A 331 -26.79 -6.00 3.24
N HIS A 332 -26.63 -6.93 2.30
CA HIS A 332 -26.39 -8.34 2.59
C HIS A 332 -24.94 -8.77 2.37
N SER A 333 -24.48 -9.70 3.21
CA SER A 333 -23.18 -10.37 3.05
C SER A 333 -23.09 -11.07 1.70
N THR A 334 -22.01 -10.85 0.96
CA THR A 334 -21.71 -11.57 -0.27
C THR A 334 -20.34 -12.21 -0.20
N ASN A 335 -20.15 -13.31 -0.94
CA ASN A 335 -18.85 -13.99 -1.06
C ASN A 335 -17.96 -13.37 -2.16
N TRP A 336 -18.53 -12.41 -2.90
CA TRP A 336 -17.92 -11.70 -4.02
C TRP A 336 -18.56 -10.32 -4.13
N ASP A 337 -17.76 -9.30 -4.36
CA ASP A 337 -18.19 -7.91 -4.52
C ASP A 337 -17.46 -7.21 -5.68
N LEU A 338 -17.77 -5.92 -5.90
CA LEU A 338 -17.11 -5.14 -6.95
C LEU A 338 -15.60 -4.99 -6.72
N LEU A 339 -15.14 -4.97 -5.47
CA LEU A 339 -13.71 -4.90 -5.17
C LEU A 339 -13.00 -6.20 -5.61
N ASP A 340 -13.65 -7.35 -5.50
CA ASP A 340 -13.13 -8.62 -6.06
C ASP A 340 -12.92 -8.52 -7.57
N ASP A 341 -13.89 -7.98 -8.31
CA ASP A 341 -13.75 -7.80 -9.76
C ASP A 341 -12.57 -6.87 -10.09
N LEU A 342 -12.47 -5.72 -9.41
CA LEU A 342 -11.39 -4.75 -9.64
C LEU A 342 -10.00 -5.29 -9.29
N MET A 343 -9.88 -6.01 -8.17
CA MET A 343 -8.60 -6.62 -7.77
C MET A 343 -8.23 -7.79 -8.70
N SER A 344 -9.21 -8.50 -9.27
CA SER A 344 -8.97 -9.59 -10.22
C SER A 344 -8.37 -9.15 -11.55
N GLU A 345 -8.46 -7.86 -11.89
CA GLU A 345 -7.76 -7.29 -13.04
C GLU A 345 -6.24 -7.12 -12.82
N ILE A 346 -5.78 -7.17 -11.57
CA ILE A 346 -4.41 -6.83 -11.20
C ILE A 346 -3.53 -8.09 -11.24
N PRO A 347 -2.46 -8.12 -12.06
CA PRO A 347 -1.50 -9.20 -12.04
C PRO A 347 -0.57 -9.11 -10.81
N GLY A 348 -0.12 -10.26 -10.34
CA GLY A 348 0.95 -10.38 -9.36
C GLY A 348 2.33 -10.16 -9.99
N ARG A 349 3.33 -10.89 -9.48
CA ARG A 349 4.75 -10.72 -9.85
C ARG A 349 5.17 -11.21 -11.23
N ASP A 350 4.31 -11.95 -11.92
CA ASP A 350 4.55 -12.39 -13.31
C ASP A 350 4.03 -11.37 -14.34
N ASN A 351 3.56 -10.22 -13.85
CA ASN A 351 3.02 -9.12 -14.64
C ASN A 351 1.84 -9.53 -15.54
N TYR A 352 1.40 -8.66 -16.46
CA TYR A 352 0.22 -8.93 -17.29
C TYR A 352 0.32 -10.20 -18.16
N PRO A 353 1.49 -10.56 -18.75
CA PRO A 353 1.59 -11.80 -19.53
C PRO A 353 1.52 -13.08 -18.67
N GLY A 354 1.53 -12.97 -17.34
CA GLY A 354 1.49 -14.10 -16.42
C GLY A 354 0.25 -14.97 -16.58
N HIS A 355 0.45 -16.27 -16.70
CA HIS A 355 -0.62 -17.25 -16.74
C HIS A 355 -0.24 -18.49 -15.93
N ILE A 356 -0.90 -18.70 -14.79
CA ILE A 356 -0.63 -19.81 -13.87
C ILE A 356 -1.95 -20.46 -13.49
N THR A 357 -1.98 -21.79 -13.44
CA THR A 357 -3.14 -22.58 -12.96
C THR A 357 -2.76 -23.32 -11.69
N ASP A 358 -3.61 -23.26 -10.66
CA ASP A 358 -3.41 -23.95 -9.38
C ASP A 358 -4.21 -25.25 -9.32
N ASN A 359 -3.52 -26.38 -9.18
CA ASN A 359 -4.09 -27.72 -9.04
C ASN A 359 -3.60 -28.43 -7.76
N ILE A 360 -3.26 -27.65 -6.72
CA ILE A 360 -2.71 -28.18 -5.48
C ILE A 360 -3.59 -29.27 -4.87
N PHE A 361 -2.93 -30.33 -4.38
CA PHE A 361 -3.58 -31.52 -3.83
C PHE A 361 -4.55 -32.24 -4.80
N GLY A 362 -4.44 -31.98 -6.10
CA GLY A 362 -5.27 -32.59 -7.14
C GLY A 362 -6.62 -31.90 -7.35
N ASP A 363 -6.87 -30.77 -6.69
CA ASP A 363 -8.06 -29.95 -6.87
C ASP A 363 -7.73 -28.75 -7.76
N THR A 364 -8.34 -28.68 -8.95
CA THR A 364 -8.18 -27.53 -9.85
C THR A 364 -8.95 -26.34 -9.29
N THR A 365 -8.27 -25.19 -9.23
CA THR A 365 -8.84 -23.90 -8.88
C THR A 365 -9.62 -23.33 -10.07
N LEU A 366 -10.87 -22.95 -9.83
CA LEU A 366 -11.83 -22.44 -10.80
C LEU A 366 -12.32 -21.04 -10.39
N PRO A 367 -12.69 -20.18 -11.35
CA PRO A 367 -13.22 -18.84 -11.05
C PRO A 367 -14.53 -18.92 -10.26
N PHE A 368 -14.73 -18.00 -9.32
CA PHE A 368 -15.96 -17.92 -8.53
C PHE A 368 -17.10 -17.29 -9.33
N ASN A 369 -16.83 -16.19 -10.04
CA ASN A 369 -17.81 -15.37 -10.76
C ASN A 369 -18.16 -15.87 -12.17
N ALA A 370 -17.62 -17.01 -12.59
CA ALA A 370 -17.89 -17.60 -13.90
C ALA A 370 -18.33 -19.06 -13.76
N ASP A 371 -19.46 -19.40 -14.38
CA ASP A 371 -19.95 -20.78 -14.55
C ASP A 371 -19.18 -21.49 -15.66
N THR A 372 -17.87 -21.64 -15.43
CA THR A 372 -16.95 -22.34 -16.31
C THR A 372 -16.12 -23.34 -15.54
N ASP A 373 -15.71 -24.41 -16.22
CA ASP A 373 -14.73 -25.38 -15.75
C ASP A 373 -13.30 -25.02 -16.21
N GLU A 374 -13.13 -23.88 -16.88
CA GLU A 374 -11.81 -23.34 -17.21
C GLU A 374 -11.04 -22.98 -15.93
N PRO A 375 -9.77 -23.41 -15.80
CA PRO A 375 -8.94 -23.06 -14.66
C PRO A 375 -8.80 -21.55 -14.45
N LEU A 376 -8.86 -21.11 -13.19
CA LEU A 376 -8.59 -19.73 -12.82
C LEU A 376 -7.11 -19.39 -13.10
N ASN A 377 -6.86 -18.24 -13.72
CA ASN A 377 -5.51 -17.69 -13.81
C ASN A 377 -5.09 -17.12 -12.45
N VAL A 378 -4.41 -17.93 -11.64
CA VAL A 378 -3.97 -17.53 -10.30
C VAL A 378 -2.74 -16.62 -10.30
N ALA A 379 -2.20 -16.24 -11.47
CA ALA A 379 -1.20 -15.17 -11.57
C ALA A 379 -1.79 -13.78 -11.25
N TYR A 380 -3.12 -13.67 -11.20
CA TYR A 380 -3.87 -12.46 -10.87
C TYR A 380 -4.44 -12.54 -9.46
N TYR A 381 -4.63 -11.38 -8.83
CA TYR A 381 -5.07 -11.29 -7.45
C TYR A 381 -6.51 -11.75 -7.26
N HIS A 382 -6.71 -12.71 -6.36
CA HIS A 382 -8.04 -13.20 -6.00
C HIS A 382 -8.06 -13.62 -4.53
N ARG A 383 -9.23 -13.57 -3.89
CA ARG A 383 -9.43 -14.05 -2.52
C ARG A 383 -10.45 -15.19 -2.44
N THR A 384 -11.50 -15.14 -3.27
CA THR A 384 -12.52 -16.21 -3.36
C THR A 384 -12.34 -17.04 -4.63
N TYR A 385 -12.47 -18.35 -4.51
CA TYR A 385 -12.37 -19.27 -5.65
C TYR A 385 -13.21 -20.54 -5.45
N ARG A 386 -13.46 -21.27 -6.54
CA ARG A 386 -14.06 -22.60 -6.52
C ARG A 386 -12.99 -23.68 -6.72
N VAL A 387 -13.27 -24.89 -6.28
CA VAL A 387 -12.45 -26.08 -6.55
C VAL A 387 -13.24 -27.17 -7.25
N SER A 388 -12.55 -28.00 -8.04
CA SER A 388 -13.15 -29.10 -8.79
C SER A 388 -13.88 -30.12 -7.90
N SER A 389 -13.29 -30.47 -6.74
CA SER A 389 -13.83 -31.44 -5.79
C SER A 389 -14.37 -30.78 -4.52
N ALA A 390 -15.50 -31.27 -4.00
CA ALA A 390 -16.03 -30.81 -2.72
C ALA A 390 -15.17 -31.31 -1.56
N GLY A 391 -14.96 -30.45 -0.56
CA GLY A 391 -14.29 -30.83 0.69
C GLY A 391 -15.17 -31.69 1.61
N ALA A 392 -14.67 -32.01 2.79
CA ALA A 392 -15.38 -32.86 3.77
C ALA A 392 -16.73 -32.26 4.23
N MET A 393 -16.87 -30.94 4.22
CA MET A 393 -18.11 -30.23 4.53
C MET A 393 -19.06 -30.07 3.33
N GLY A 394 -18.74 -30.68 2.18
CA GLY A 394 -19.54 -30.56 0.95
C GLY A 394 -19.36 -29.24 0.19
N LEU A 395 -18.54 -28.31 0.70
CA LEU A 395 -18.30 -27.01 0.09
C LEU A 395 -17.26 -27.10 -1.04
N LYS A 396 -17.54 -26.40 -2.15
CA LYS A 396 -16.62 -26.20 -3.28
C LYS A 396 -16.03 -24.79 -3.34
N VAL A 397 -16.53 -23.86 -2.54
CA VAL A 397 -16.03 -22.49 -2.46
C VAL A 397 -14.99 -22.42 -1.34
N ARG A 398 -13.87 -21.75 -1.61
CA ARG A 398 -12.79 -21.53 -0.65
C ARG A 398 -12.39 -20.06 -0.67
N HIS A 399 -11.84 -19.59 0.45
CA HIS A 399 -11.31 -18.26 0.62
C HIS A 399 -9.82 -18.33 0.98
N ARG A 400 -8.98 -17.45 0.41
CA ARG A 400 -7.57 -17.34 0.74
C ARG A 400 -7.41 -16.67 2.12
N GLY A 401 -6.35 -17.00 2.88
CA GLY A 401 -6.10 -16.36 4.19
C GLY A 401 -6.99 -16.83 5.35
N PHE A 402 -7.64 -17.99 5.23
CA PHE A 402 -8.54 -18.61 6.21
C PHE A 402 -9.81 -17.79 6.51
N SER A 403 -9.68 -16.67 7.21
CA SER A 403 -10.76 -15.74 7.59
C SER A 403 -10.47 -14.28 7.25
N ASP A 404 -9.36 -14.01 6.57
CA ASP A 404 -8.95 -12.65 6.22
C ASP A 404 -9.75 -12.13 5.01
N GLU A 405 -10.77 -11.33 5.27
CA GLU A 405 -11.66 -10.77 4.25
C GLU A 405 -10.91 -9.82 3.29
N ASN A 406 -9.77 -9.27 3.67
CA ASN A 406 -9.11 -8.20 2.93
C ASN A 406 -7.93 -8.68 2.08
N LEU A 407 -7.53 -9.95 2.22
CA LEU A 407 -6.31 -10.48 1.63
C LEU A 407 -6.54 -11.01 0.22
N PHE A 408 -5.95 -10.34 -0.76
CA PHE A 408 -5.85 -10.83 -2.13
C PHE A 408 -4.52 -11.54 -2.36
N VAL A 409 -4.54 -12.64 -3.13
CA VAL A 409 -3.37 -13.49 -3.31
C VAL A 409 -3.15 -13.80 -4.79
N ALA A 410 -1.90 -13.74 -5.24
CA ALA A 410 -1.48 -14.10 -6.59
C ALA A 410 -0.24 -14.99 -6.57
N GLN A 411 -0.29 -16.10 -7.32
CA GLN A 411 0.83 -17.02 -7.50
C GLN A 411 1.86 -16.40 -8.44
N THR A 412 3.12 -16.82 -8.32
CA THR A 412 4.20 -16.34 -9.19
C THR A 412 5.19 -17.45 -9.52
N THR A 413 5.84 -17.34 -10.68
CA THR A 413 6.97 -18.18 -11.07
C THR A 413 8.32 -17.53 -10.79
N GLN A 414 8.34 -16.28 -10.30
CA GLN A 414 9.58 -15.54 -10.06
C GLN A 414 10.49 -16.24 -9.04
N PRO A 415 11.72 -16.67 -9.42
CA PRO A 415 12.59 -17.43 -8.53
C PRO A 415 13.13 -16.62 -7.35
N LYS A 416 13.06 -15.27 -7.42
CA LYS A 416 13.45 -14.38 -6.33
C LYS A 416 12.44 -14.41 -5.17
N VAL A 417 11.20 -14.83 -5.42
CA VAL A 417 10.18 -15.06 -4.38
C VAL A 417 10.40 -16.45 -3.79
N VAL A 418 10.45 -16.53 -2.46
CA VAL A 418 10.70 -17.79 -1.77
C VAL A 418 9.51 -18.72 -1.93
N SER A 419 9.80 -19.98 -2.24
CA SER A 419 8.80 -21.03 -2.31
C SER A 419 8.45 -21.61 -0.94
N LEU A 420 7.17 -21.97 -0.81
CA LEU A 420 6.67 -22.88 0.21
C LEU A 420 6.54 -24.27 -0.43
N ASP A 421 7.16 -25.25 0.21
CA ASP A 421 7.21 -26.62 -0.28
C ASP A 421 6.44 -27.54 0.68
N VAL A 422 5.55 -28.38 0.16
CA VAL A 422 4.86 -29.41 0.95
C VAL A 422 4.89 -30.74 0.23
N GLU A 423 5.32 -31.78 0.94
CA GLU A 423 5.25 -33.16 0.47
C GLU A 423 3.91 -33.77 0.89
N SER A 424 3.10 -34.18 -0.09
CA SER A 424 1.82 -34.85 0.13
C SER A 424 1.90 -36.29 -0.35
N CYS A 425 1.79 -37.25 0.57
CA CYS A 425 1.83 -38.67 0.27
C CYS A 425 0.42 -39.28 0.27
N SER A 426 0.03 -39.88 -0.86
CA SER A 426 -1.22 -40.64 -0.90
C SER A 426 -1.05 -42.00 -0.23
N LYS A 427 -1.74 -42.20 0.91
CA LYS A 427 -1.78 -43.51 1.61
C LYS A 427 -2.23 -44.67 0.71
N ARG A 428 -2.97 -44.38 -0.37
CA ARG A 428 -3.48 -45.39 -1.32
C ARG A 428 -2.53 -45.71 -2.47
N LYS A 429 -1.61 -44.81 -2.82
CA LYS A 429 -0.74 -44.96 -4.00
C LYS A 429 0.76 -45.09 -3.67
N TYR A 430 1.16 -45.01 -2.39
CA TYR A 430 2.57 -44.96 -1.95
C TYR A 430 3.43 -43.95 -2.74
N GLN A 431 2.79 -42.94 -3.33
CA GLN A 431 3.43 -41.92 -4.14
C GLN A 431 3.31 -40.59 -3.40
N CYS A 432 4.46 -39.98 -3.15
CA CYS A 432 4.55 -38.65 -2.59
C CYS A 432 4.76 -37.66 -3.73
N THR A 433 4.03 -36.55 -3.67
CA THR A 433 4.17 -35.43 -4.60
C THR A 433 4.60 -34.22 -3.79
N VAL A 434 5.69 -33.60 -4.22
CA VAL A 434 6.15 -32.32 -3.66
C VAL A 434 5.45 -31.21 -4.44
N TRP A 435 4.75 -30.35 -3.71
CA TRP A 435 4.14 -29.14 -4.25
C TRP A 435 5.03 -27.96 -3.86
N GLU A 436 5.46 -27.20 -4.86
CA GLU A 436 6.25 -25.99 -4.68
C GLU A 436 5.45 -24.80 -5.23
N GLN A 437 5.13 -23.84 -4.37
CA GLN A 437 4.39 -22.64 -4.76
C GLN A 437 5.02 -21.38 -4.20
N ARG A 438 4.91 -20.28 -4.96
CA ARG A 438 5.37 -18.95 -4.57
C ARG A 438 4.19 -18.00 -4.66
N TRP A 439 4.06 -17.13 -3.67
CA TRP A 439 2.88 -16.28 -3.52
C TRP A 439 3.26 -14.85 -3.20
N SER A 440 2.47 -13.94 -3.73
CA SER A 440 2.42 -12.52 -3.38
C SER A 440 1.03 -12.21 -2.83
N TYR A 441 0.98 -11.22 -1.95
CA TYR A 441 -0.20 -10.84 -1.18
C TYR A 441 -0.50 -9.37 -1.45
N ALA A 442 -1.76 -8.97 -1.48
CA ALA A 442 -2.13 -7.57 -1.69
C ALA A 442 -3.35 -7.12 -0.90
N ILE A 443 -3.39 -5.82 -0.63
CA ILE A 443 -4.56 -5.07 -0.16
C ILE A 443 -4.75 -3.81 -1.04
N PRO A 444 -5.98 -3.36 -1.29
CA PRO A 444 -6.21 -2.09 -1.96
C PRO A 444 -5.77 -0.91 -1.07
N LEU A 445 -5.34 0.19 -1.68
CA LEU A 445 -4.96 1.42 -0.98
C LEU A 445 -5.93 2.58 -1.26
N GLU A 446 -6.04 2.98 -2.51
CA GLU A 446 -6.84 4.14 -2.92
C GLU A 446 -7.26 4.08 -4.40
N ILE A 447 -8.41 4.66 -4.71
CA ILE A 447 -8.80 5.02 -6.09
C ILE A 447 -8.34 6.45 -6.35
N ILE A 448 -7.62 6.65 -7.45
CA ILE A 448 -7.16 7.95 -7.92
C ILE A 448 -7.78 8.20 -9.30
N TYR A 449 -8.54 9.29 -9.44
CA TYR A 449 -8.98 9.72 -10.76
C TYR A 449 -7.88 10.54 -11.42
N MET A 450 -7.26 10.02 -12.48
CA MET A 450 -6.45 10.85 -13.35
C MET A 450 -7.36 11.85 -14.06
N THR A 451 -6.87 13.06 -14.33
CA THR A 451 -7.67 14.11 -14.97
C THR A 451 -6.92 14.71 -16.15
N PRO A 452 -7.60 15.43 -17.06
CA PRO A 452 -6.96 16.10 -18.19
C PRO A 452 -5.87 17.10 -17.81
N LEU A 453 -5.86 17.60 -16.56
CA LEU A 453 -4.85 18.54 -16.08
C LEU A 453 -3.43 18.00 -16.21
N SER A 454 -3.26 16.67 -16.15
CA SER A 454 -1.97 16.00 -16.31
C SER A 454 -1.38 16.10 -17.72
N LYS A 455 -2.17 16.47 -18.75
CA LYS A 455 -1.67 16.74 -20.11
C LYS A 455 -2.04 18.14 -20.63
N TRP A 456 -2.85 18.92 -19.90
CA TRP A 456 -3.30 20.23 -20.34
C TRP A 456 -2.22 21.29 -20.22
N ASN A 457 -1.74 21.77 -21.37
CA ASN A 457 -0.67 22.75 -21.50
C ASN A 457 -1.08 23.89 -22.44
N PRO A 458 -2.00 24.77 -22.02
CA PRO A 458 -2.56 25.82 -22.89
C PRO A 458 -1.55 26.90 -23.29
N TYR A 459 -0.42 27.00 -22.58
CA TYR A 459 0.64 27.96 -22.85
C TYR A 459 1.82 27.39 -23.63
N ASP A 460 1.76 26.13 -24.08
CA ASP A 460 2.87 25.45 -24.77
C ASP A 460 4.20 25.54 -23.99
N ILE A 461 4.14 25.23 -22.69
CA ILE A 461 5.29 25.24 -21.79
C ILE A 461 6.18 24.02 -22.12
N PRO A 462 7.47 24.20 -22.43
CA PRO A 462 8.36 23.10 -22.77
C PRO A 462 8.56 22.12 -21.59
N TYR A 463 8.39 20.82 -21.84
CA TYR A 463 8.72 19.77 -20.88
C TYR A 463 10.13 19.23 -21.12
N ARG A 464 10.98 19.31 -20.09
CA ARG A 464 12.41 18.94 -20.14
C ARG A 464 12.71 17.54 -19.63
N GLY A 465 11.68 16.69 -19.48
CA GLY A 465 11.84 15.30 -19.03
C GLY A 465 12.08 15.14 -17.53
N ASP A 466 12.71 14.02 -17.16
CA ASP A 466 13.02 13.67 -15.77
C ASP A 466 14.02 14.68 -15.16
N SER A 467 13.69 15.22 -13.99
CA SER A 467 14.48 16.19 -13.23
C SER A 467 15.93 15.78 -12.91
N ARG A 468 16.25 14.49 -12.98
CA ARG A 468 17.60 13.93 -12.75
C ARG A 468 18.50 14.04 -13.98
N THR A 469 17.90 14.10 -15.18
CA THR A 469 18.62 14.17 -16.45
C THR A 469 19.31 15.52 -16.65
N LYS A 470 20.26 15.59 -17.59
CA LYS A 470 20.92 16.86 -17.95
C LYS A 470 19.92 17.87 -18.47
N GLU A 471 19.00 17.44 -19.34
CA GLU A 471 17.96 18.31 -19.89
C GLU A 471 16.98 18.79 -18.81
N GLY A 472 16.50 17.90 -17.95
CA GLY A 472 15.57 18.23 -16.87
C GLY A 472 16.12 19.28 -15.90
N LYS A 473 17.45 19.32 -15.68
CA LYS A 473 18.10 20.31 -14.82
C LYS A 473 18.14 21.72 -15.41
N THR A 474 18.03 21.85 -16.74
CA THR A 474 18.12 23.15 -17.43
C THR A 474 17.00 24.13 -17.08
N ILE A 475 15.88 23.66 -16.52
CA ILE A 475 14.78 24.53 -16.08
C ILE A 475 15.22 25.54 -15.01
N PHE A 476 16.29 25.21 -14.28
CA PHE A 476 16.84 26.03 -13.20
C PHE A 476 17.91 27.01 -13.70
N ASP A 477 18.32 26.94 -14.96
CA ASP A 477 19.42 27.75 -15.50
C ASP A 477 18.93 29.12 -15.94
N GLY A 478 19.47 30.17 -15.32
CA GLY A 478 19.09 31.56 -15.59
C GLY A 478 20.30 32.46 -15.90
N PRO A 479 20.09 33.53 -16.69
CA PRO A 479 21.18 34.45 -17.09
C PRO A 479 21.76 35.24 -15.91
N LYS A 480 21.06 35.29 -14.77
CA LYS A 480 21.47 35.98 -13.53
C LYS A 480 21.43 35.01 -12.33
N GLY A 481 21.97 33.81 -12.54
CA GLY A 481 21.98 32.72 -11.57
C GLY A 481 20.72 31.85 -11.60
N ARG A 482 20.60 30.94 -10.62
CA ARG A 482 19.56 29.91 -10.59
C ARG A 482 18.13 30.50 -10.59
N ARG A 483 17.28 29.97 -11.46
CA ARG A 483 15.82 30.21 -11.52
C ARG A 483 15.13 29.50 -10.36
N ASN A 484 14.09 30.12 -9.82
CA ASN A 484 13.40 29.67 -8.61
C ASN A 484 11.87 29.87 -8.66
N GLY A 485 11.32 30.15 -9.84
CA GLY A 485 9.88 30.27 -10.07
C GLY A 485 9.27 31.63 -9.68
N ARG A 486 10.07 32.68 -9.52
CA ARG A 486 9.56 34.04 -9.24
C ARG A 486 9.11 34.77 -10.51
N SER A 487 8.24 35.76 -10.37
CA SER A 487 7.60 36.53 -11.47
C SER A 487 8.55 37.23 -12.44
N ASN A 488 9.80 37.47 -12.04
CA ASN A 488 10.80 38.06 -12.92
C ASN A 488 11.20 37.06 -14.01
N LYS A 489 11.25 37.50 -15.29
CA LYS A 489 11.68 36.67 -16.43
C LYS A 489 13.02 35.95 -16.24
N ASN A 490 13.97 36.52 -15.48
CA ASN A 490 15.26 35.90 -15.17
C ASN A 490 15.21 34.86 -14.04
N LYS A 491 14.10 34.79 -13.30
CA LYS A 491 13.89 33.93 -12.12
C LYS A 491 12.74 32.94 -12.29
N ALA A 492 11.81 33.16 -13.21
CA ALA A 492 10.80 32.18 -13.64
C ALA A 492 11.49 30.91 -14.13
N TYR A 493 10.91 29.72 -13.95
CA TYR A 493 11.50 28.47 -14.45
C TYR A 493 11.52 28.45 -15.99
N ASN A 494 12.52 27.82 -16.59
CA ASN A 494 12.63 27.73 -18.05
C ASN A 494 11.92 26.47 -18.59
N GLY A 495 10.58 26.50 -18.59
CA GLY A 495 9.74 25.32 -18.84
C GLY A 495 9.40 24.55 -17.55
N THR A 496 9.06 23.27 -17.73
CA THR A 496 8.65 22.33 -16.66
C THR A 496 9.47 21.02 -16.74
N ASN A 497 9.52 20.25 -15.65
CA ASN A 497 10.13 18.92 -15.58
C ASN A 497 9.39 18.02 -14.58
N SER A 498 9.81 16.77 -14.40
CA SER A 498 9.10 15.81 -13.53
C SER A 498 8.96 16.19 -12.03
N LYS A 499 9.74 17.16 -11.51
CA LYS A 499 9.66 17.66 -10.10
C LYS A 499 9.18 19.11 -9.97
N VAL A 500 9.05 19.81 -11.10
CA VAL A 500 8.55 21.18 -11.21
C VAL A 500 7.47 21.18 -12.27
N TYR A 501 6.44 20.37 -12.02
CA TYR A 501 5.34 20.06 -12.92
C TYR A 501 4.20 21.07 -12.79
N TYR A 502 4.41 22.25 -13.38
CA TYR A 502 3.45 23.36 -13.34
C TYR A 502 3.06 23.76 -14.77
N GLN A 503 1.81 23.49 -15.15
CA GLN A 503 1.27 23.82 -16.48
C GLN A 503 -0.14 24.42 -16.42
N THR A 504 -0.91 24.11 -15.37
CA THR A 504 -2.30 24.54 -15.23
C THR A 504 -2.36 26.06 -15.04
N PRO A 505 -3.18 26.81 -15.81
CA PRO A 505 -3.39 28.23 -15.60
C PRO A 505 -3.81 28.55 -14.17
N THR A 506 -3.33 29.67 -13.62
CA THR A 506 -3.66 30.04 -12.24
C THR A 506 -5.13 30.35 -12.07
N GLU A 507 -5.73 30.93 -13.10
CA GLU A 507 -7.12 31.34 -13.21
C GLU A 507 -8.08 30.15 -13.25
N PHE A 508 -7.61 28.94 -13.54
CA PHE A 508 -8.45 27.74 -13.43
C PHE A 508 -8.94 27.51 -11.99
N PHE A 509 -8.18 27.97 -10.99
CA PHE A 509 -8.47 27.81 -9.57
C PHE A 509 -8.56 29.15 -8.82
N ASN A 510 -9.40 29.26 -7.79
CA ASN A 510 -9.46 30.45 -6.93
C ASN A 510 -8.35 30.46 -5.85
N ASN A 511 -8.45 29.59 -4.84
CA ASN A 511 -7.55 29.59 -3.67
C ASN A 511 -6.98 28.19 -3.43
N GLU A 512 -5.72 28.11 -2.98
CA GLU A 512 -5.17 26.87 -2.42
C GLU A 512 -5.84 26.54 -1.08
N ILE A 513 -5.93 25.25 -0.77
CA ILE A 513 -6.63 24.74 0.41
C ILE A 513 -5.74 23.71 1.12
N ASN A 514 -5.80 23.69 2.45
CA ASN A 514 -5.25 22.63 3.32
C ASN A 514 -3.77 22.32 3.11
N ARG A 515 -2.88 23.18 3.62
CA ARG A 515 -1.43 22.96 3.55
C ARG A 515 -0.95 22.03 4.68
N ASP A 516 -0.31 20.93 4.32
CA ASP A 516 0.45 20.08 5.24
C ASP A 516 1.96 20.36 5.12
N PRO A 517 2.77 20.26 6.19
CA PRO A 517 4.22 20.42 6.11
C PRO A 517 4.92 19.49 5.10
N ALA A 518 4.35 18.31 4.82
CA ALA A 518 4.87 17.37 3.83
C ALA A 518 4.49 17.76 2.39
N ASP A 519 3.50 18.64 2.19
CA ASP A 519 3.10 19.10 0.86
C ASP A 519 4.22 19.93 0.22
N THR A 520 4.64 19.53 -0.99
CA THR A 520 5.67 20.27 -1.75
C THR A 520 5.09 21.29 -2.72
N THR A 521 3.76 21.32 -2.87
CA THR A 521 3.05 22.20 -3.80
C THR A 521 3.12 23.66 -3.35
N LYS A 522 3.60 24.54 -4.24
CA LYS A 522 3.49 26.00 -4.07
C LYS A 522 2.18 26.48 -4.68
N GLY A 523 1.53 27.46 -4.08
CA GLY A 523 0.19 27.87 -4.52
C GLY A 523 0.12 28.47 -5.93
N SER A 524 1.11 29.24 -6.36
CA SER A 524 1.34 29.51 -7.77
C SER A 524 2.82 29.76 -8.00
N THR A 525 3.29 29.54 -9.22
CA THR A 525 4.68 29.79 -9.63
C THR A 525 4.71 30.42 -11.01
N PHE A 526 5.87 30.92 -11.41
CA PHE A 526 6.09 31.52 -12.72
C PHE A 526 7.03 30.67 -13.57
N VAL A 527 6.60 30.37 -14.80
CA VAL A 527 7.34 29.59 -15.80
C VAL A 527 7.45 30.35 -17.11
N LEU A 528 8.46 30.04 -17.92
CA LEU A 528 8.60 30.55 -19.29
C LEU A 528 7.94 29.58 -20.27
N ASP A 529 7.07 30.11 -21.14
CA ASP A 529 6.56 29.39 -22.30
C ASP A 529 7.60 29.28 -23.43
N ALA A 530 7.28 28.56 -24.51
CA ALA A 530 8.13 28.44 -25.68
C ALA A 530 8.50 29.81 -26.31
N GLY A 531 7.63 30.81 -26.17
CA GLY A 531 7.83 32.19 -26.60
C GLY A 531 8.66 33.06 -25.64
N ASN A 532 9.20 32.50 -24.56
CA ASN A 532 9.89 33.23 -23.49
C ASN A 532 9.02 34.27 -22.76
N ASN A 533 7.70 34.10 -22.75
CA ASN A 533 6.79 34.91 -21.93
C ASN A 533 6.65 34.28 -20.55
N VAL A 534 6.50 35.12 -19.53
CA VAL A 534 6.28 34.67 -18.16
C VAL A 534 4.80 34.31 -18.00
N ARG A 535 4.52 33.08 -17.58
CA ARG A 535 3.18 32.56 -17.28
C ARG A 535 3.07 32.23 -15.80
N GLN A 536 1.95 32.63 -15.19
CA GLN A 536 1.63 32.26 -13.82
C GLN A 536 0.79 30.99 -13.84
N VAL A 537 1.33 29.92 -13.26
CA VAL A 537 0.73 28.58 -13.33
C VAL A 537 0.70 27.92 -11.96
N ARG A 538 -0.17 26.91 -11.84
CA ARG A 538 -0.25 25.99 -10.71
C ARG A 538 0.20 24.59 -11.09
N ALA A 539 0.41 23.80 -10.05
CA ALA A 539 0.87 22.44 -10.14
C ALA A 539 -0.20 21.56 -10.82
N SER A 540 0.21 20.76 -11.80
CA SER A 540 -0.68 19.95 -12.65
C SER A 540 -0.77 18.48 -12.24
N GLY A 541 0.05 18.05 -11.28
CA GLY A 541 0.02 16.69 -10.76
C GLY A 541 -1.18 16.43 -9.86
N HIS A 542 -1.16 15.24 -9.25
CA HIS A 542 -2.28 14.74 -8.46
C HIS A 542 -2.37 15.38 -7.08
N ARG A 543 -3.61 15.55 -6.61
CA ARG A 543 -3.95 16.08 -5.30
C ARG A 543 -4.94 15.17 -4.60
N ILE A 544 -5.07 15.27 -3.28
CA ILE A 544 -6.14 14.58 -2.56
C ILE A 544 -7.48 15.27 -2.86
N ILE A 545 -7.50 16.60 -2.71
CA ILE A 545 -8.63 17.47 -3.02
C ILE A 545 -8.11 18.62 -3.87
N LEU A 546 -8.75 18.84 -5.02
CA LEU A 546 -8.43 19.95 -5.90
C LEU A 546 -8.76 21.29 -5.22
N PRO A 547 -7.99 22.36 -5.50
CA PRO A 547 -8.38 23.71 -5.14
C PRO A 547 -9.77 24.04 -5.70
N ASN A 548 -10.45 25.01 -5.09
CA ASN A 548 -11.77 25.40 -5.56
C ASN A 548 -11.75 25.84 -7.03
N ILE A 549 -12.49 25.13 -7.87
CA ILE A 549 -12.71 25.46 -9.28
C ILE A 549 -13.96 26.35 -9.35
N PRO A 550 -13.89 27.56 -9.94
CA PRO A 550 -15.05 28.44 -10.10
C PRO A 550 -16.24 27.72 -10.75
N ASP A 551 -17.45 27.95 -10.23
CA ASP A 551 -18.72 27.35 -10.67
C ASP A 551 -18.85 25.81 -10.57
N VAL A 552 -17.77 25.14 -10.12
CA VAL A 552 -17.74 23.69 -9.92
C VAL A 552 -17.58 23.32 -8.44
N GLY A 553 -16.78 24.07 -7.68
CA GLY A 553 -16.51 23.81 -6.27
C GLY A 553 -15.23 23.01 -6.03
N LYS A 554 -15.14 22.35 -4.87
CA LYS A 554 -14.02 21.46 -4.50
C LYS A 554 -14.32 20.05 -4.97
N LEU A 555 -13.32 19.37 -5.52
CA LEU A 555 -13.44 17.99 -5.99
C LEU A 555 -12.35 17.13 -5.38
N ARG A 556 -12.73 15.96 -4.88
CA ARG A 556 -11.79 14.95 -4.41
C ARG A 556 -11.28 14.14 -5.60
N GLN A 557 -9.97 13.99 -5.67
CA GLN A 557 -9.30 13.21 -6.71
C GLN A 557 -8.79 11.86 -6.17
N ARG A 558 -8.41 11.80 -4.89
CA ARG A 558 -7.95 10.56 -4.23
C ARG A 558 -8.96 10.09 -3.18
N TYR A 559 -9.39 8.83 -3.32
CA TYR A 559 -10.36 8.15 -2.47
C TYR A 559 -9.68 6.96 -1.81
N PRO A 560 -9.17 7.13 -0.58
CA PRO A 560 -8.58 6.03 0.14
C PRO A 560 -9.62 4.96 0.46
N ILE A 561 -9.33 3.71 0.07
CA ILE A 561 -10.21 2.55 0.27
C ILE A 561 -9.54 1.43 1.07
N MET A 562 -8.36 1.70 1.62
CA MET A 562 -7.62 0.69 2.36
C MET A 562 -8.40 0.17 3.57
N PRO A 563 -8.38 -1.15 3.80
CA PRO A 563 -8.96 -1.75 4.98
C PRO A 563 -8.13 -1.44 6.22
N ILE A 564 -8.76 -1.49 7.40
CA ILE A 564 -8.08 -1.32 8.68
C ILE A 564 -7.93 -2.69 9.34
N HIS A 565 -6.72 -3.03 9.81
CA HIS A 565 -6.43 -4.35 10.40
C HIS A 565 -7.41 -4.71 11.54
N GLY A 566 -7.70 -3.72 12.40
CA GLY A 566 -8.60 -3.90 13.55
C GLY A 566 -10.06 -4.20 13.17
N GLU A 567 -10.51 -3.90 11.94
CA GLU A 567 -11.89 -4.19 11.50
C GLU A 567 -12.18 -5.69 11.42
N GLY A 568 -11.14 -6.52 11.30
CA GLY A 568 -11.30 -7.98 11.32
C GLY A 568 -11.56 -8.54 12.72
N ASP A 569 -11.28 -7.78 13.79
CA ASP A 569 -11.43 -8.23 15.17
C ASP A 569 -12.91 -8.29 15.59
N ALA A 570 -13.25 -9.27 16.42
CA ALA A 570 -14.62 -9.47 16.89
C ALA A 570 -15.15 -8.28 17.70
N VAL A 571 -14.30 -7.62 18.50
CA VAL A 571 -14.71 -6.43 19.28
C VAL A 571 -15.00 -5.27 18.34
N TRP A 572 -14.18 -5.07 17.31
CA TRP A 572 -14.43 -4.00 16.33
C TRP A 572 -15.74 -4.21 15.58
N LYS A 573 -16.02 -5.46 15.17
CA LYS A 573 -17.28 -5.83 14.49
C LYS A 573 -18.52 -5.50 15.35
N GLU A 574 -18.49 -5.85 16.63
CA GLU A 574 -19.58 -5.51 17.56
C GLU A 574 -19.67 -3.99 17.84
N LEU A 575 -18.54 -3.29 17.91
CA LEU A 575 -18.51 -1.83 18.09
C LEU A 575 -19.07 -1.08 16.87
N GLU A 576 -18.76 -1.54 15.66
CA GLU A 576 -19.32 -0.99 14.42
C GLU A 576 -20.82 -1.24 14.32
N ALA A 577 -21.29 -2.45 14.67
CA ALA A 577 -22.72 -2.74 14.73
C ALA A 577 -23.45 -1.85 15.76
N LEU A 578 -22.85 -1.65 16.95
CA LEU A 578 -23.40 -0.74 17.95
C LEU A 578 -23.39 0.72 17.48
N LYS A 579 -22.33 1.15 16.79
CA LYS A 579 -22.24 2.49 16.19
C LYS A 579 -23.40 2.72 15.21
N ASP A 580 -23.66 1.78 14.31
CA ASP A 580 -24.74 1.90 13.33
C ASP A 580 -26.12 1.99 14.01
N ILE A 581 -26.37 1.21 15.06
CA ILE A 581 -27.61 1.28 15.86
C ILE A 581 -27.78 2.66 16.52
N LEU A 582 -26.70 3.23 17.05
CA LEU A 582 -26.73 4.52 17.74
C LEU A 582 -26.86 5.72 16.79
N LEU A 583 -26.24 5.65 15.61
CA LEU A 583 -26.22 6.74 14.64
C LEU A 583 -27.41 6.70 13.66
N GLU A 584 -27.99 5.52 13.42
CA GLU A 584 -29.17 5.32 12.55
C GLU A 584 -30.34 4.64 13.32
N PRO A 585 -30.81 5.19 14.46
CA PRO A 585 -31.77 4.51 15.33
C PRO A 585 -33.11 4.20 14.63
N SER A 586 -33.53 5.03 13.67
CA SER A 586 -34.75 4.81 12.90
C SER A 586 -34.68 3.56 12.01
N LYS A 587 -33.50 3.21 11.50
CA LYS A 587 -33.29 2.03 10.65
C LYS A 587 -33.26 0.74 11.45
N PHE A 588 -32.80 0.81 12.70
CA PHE A 588 -32.64 -0.35 13.60
C PHE A 588 -33.67 -0.38 14.73
N GLN A 589 -34.78 0.36 14.61
CA GLN A 589 -35.81 0.49 15.67
C GLN A 589 -36.30 -0.89 16.18
N GLN A 590 -36.45 -1.86 15.28
CA GLN A 590 -36.86 -3.23 15.60
C GLN A 590 -35.89 -4.02 16.50
N MET A 591 -34.64 -3.56 16.67
CA MET A 591 -33.65 -4.20 17.55
C MET A 591 -33.76 -3.71 19.01
N PHE A 592 -34.45 -2.59 19.25
CA PHE A 592 -34.70 -2.09 20.59
C PHE A 592 -35.85 -2.88 21.23
N ARG A 593 -35.63 -3.37 22.46
CA ARG A 593 -36.59 -4.24 23.18
C ARG A 593 -37.90 -3.55 23.49
N ASP A 594 -37.85 -2.24 23.70
CA ASP A 594 -39.00 -1.40 23.96
C ASP A 594 -39.30 -0.63 22.67
N SER A 595 -40.23 -1.17 21.87
CA SER A 595 -40.80 -0.51 20.69
C SER A 595 -41.75 0.63 21.09
N ASP A 596 -41.36 1.48 22.04
CA ASP A 596 -42.04 2.76 22.19
C ASP A 596 -41.40 3.72 21.19
N PRO A 597 -42.21 4.51 20.45
CA PRO A 597 -41.67 5.43 19.48
C PRO A 597 -40.70 6.35 20.20
N VAL A 598 -39.60 6.69 19.54
CA VAL A 598 -38.85 7.91 19.84
C VAL A 598 -39.83 9.07 19.58
N GLU A 599 -40.79 9.28 20.48
CA GLU A 599 -41.42 10.57 20.65
C GLU A 599 -40.29 11.52 21.02
N GLU A 600 -40.27 12.67 20.38
CA GLU A 600 -39.43 13.81 20.77
C GLU A 600 -39.61 14.08 22.27
N HIS A 601 -38.81 13.44 23.11
CA HIS A 601 -38.63 13.89 24.48
C HIS A 601 -37.76 15.13 24.39
N VAL A 602 -38.44 16.26 24.11
CA VAL A 602 -38.05 17.56 24.63
C VAL A 602 -37.97 17.38 26.14
N HIS A 603 -36.78 17.06 26.64
CA HIS A 603 -36.49 17.16 28.05
C HIS A 603 -36.60 18.65 28.41
N THR A 604 -37.81 19.04 28.80
CA THR A 604 -37.99 20.26 29.59
C THR A 604 -37.38 19.93 30.93
N ILE A 605 -36.14 20.35 31.15
CA ILE A 605 -35.54 20.31 32.48
C ILE A 605 -36.25 21.39 33.28
N GLU A 606 -37.33 21.02 33.96
CA GLU A 606 -37.92 21.88 34.99
C GLU A 606 -37.01 21.84 36.21
N PHE A 607 -36.25 22.92 36.42
CA PHE A 607 -35.62 23.17 37.70
C PHE A 607 -36.71 23.64 38.68
N GLU A 608 -37.14 22.75 39.57
CA GLU A 608 -37.84 23.17 40.79
C GLU A 608 -36.87 23.97 41.67
N THR A 609 -36.87 25.28 41.48
CA THR A 609 -36.56 26.21 42.56
C THR A 609 -37.89 26.90 42.89
N GLY A 610 -38.21 27.04 44.18
CA GLY A 610 -39.50 27.54 44.65
C GLY A 610 -39.92 28.92 44.10
N PRO A 611 -40.95 29.54 44.70
CA PRO A 611 -42.24 29.92 44.12
C PRO A 611 -42.24 30.95 42.98
N PHE A 612 -41.30 30.93 42.03
CA PHE A 612 -41.28 31.83 40.88
C PHE A 612 -41.22 31.06 39.56
N LYS A 613 -42.37 31.00 38.87
CA LYS A 613 -42.46 30.54 37.47
C LYS A 613 -41.95 31.64 36.54
N ILE A 614 -40.86 31.39 35.81
CA ILE A 614 -40.49 32.14 34.61
C ILE A 614 -40.45 31.15 33.46
N GLY A 615 -41.47 31.20 32.59
CA GLY A 615 -41.49 30.44 31.34
C GLY A 615 -40.73 31.20 30.26
N LEU A 616 -39.62 30.66 29.77
CA LEU A 616 -38.95 31.09 28.55
C LEU A 616 -39.12 29.99 27.51
N GLY A 617 -40.16 30.14 26.68
CA GLY A 617 -40.33 29.31 25.48
C GLY A 617 -39.41 29.82 24.39
N ILE A 618 -38.46 28.98 23.94
CA ILE A 618 -37.74 29.18 22.69
C ILE A 618 -38.38 28.25 21.66
N THR A 619 -39.21 28.81 20.80
CA THR A 619 -39.68 28.15 19.58
C THR A 619 -38.53 28.12 18.58
N GLN A 620 -38.08 26.92 18.20
CA GLN A 620 -37.20 26.74 17.06
C GLN A 620 -38.05 26.36 15.84
N THR A 621 -38.16 27.29 14.90
CA THR A 621 -38.70 27.04 13.55
C THR A 621 -37.74 26.15 12.77
N SER A 622 -38.29 25.09 12.18
CA SER A 622 -37.64 24.13 11.29
C SER A 622 -37.00 24.78 10.05
N PHE A 623 -35.79 24.35 9.71
CA PHE A 623 -35.23 24.28 8.35
C PHE A 623 -34.40 23.02 8.19
#